data_AF-A0A947D514-F1
#
_entry.id   AF-A0A947D514-F1
#
_cell.length_a   1.000
_cell.length_b   1.000
_cell.length_c   1.000
_cell.angle_alpha   90.00
_cell.angle_beta   90.00
_cell.angle_gamma   90.00
#
_symmetry.space_group_name_H-M   'P 1'
#
loop_
_entity.id
_entity.type
_entity.pdbx_description
1 polymer ?
#
loop_
_entity_poly.entity_id
_entity_poly.type
_entity_poly.pdbx_seq_one_letter_code
_entity_poly.pdbx_strand_id
1 'polypeptide(L)'
;MIRMTTNRFNAAAATVLLAGALVTGPAFAQTQNRALMEIPADKARISGSIVIDYNSRSERSQSKEDVYEIGELAIADLMILRGTISRVPETNMNYSVKFDVVNPNNPGQVAREVAILRGDVPIDSNGRYNPEAGNLRIDIVKGNQATYKYSGAIQGRAVVRWWDVAKKLKSAAKEATKAYSRYVDGKVITIQVKNPDPLRFDRLGLASGPFSFLAETKVSGVLDYDYELGNWLTDQNGVTFTYAVGDKVIADKITGSIRFVSEPGEMTDAKGKKHKYTSYYDYSLRLNEQPVNKDSGFFGGDTTQADTDAFFSNADTTKPGIYGRVYYSDSDTGCKRVADDKGTFKCVGPTRSEVTYDLKGVGVNYQQLANWVKLEQLVIGPFTDE
;
A
#
# COMPACT_ATOMS: atom_id res chain seq x y z
N MET A 1 29.28 -84.98 60.15
CA MET A 1 28.39 -84.14 59.32
C MET A 1 29.12 -83.72 58.05
N ILE A 2 28.78 -84.39 56.95
CA ILE A 2 28.66 -83.95 55.55
C ILE A 2 29.56 -82.80 55.02
N ARG A 3 30.48 -83.21 54.12
CA ARG A 3 30.88 -82.70 52.76
C ARG A 3 31.19 -81.21 52.54
N MET A 4 32.35 -80.87 51.94
CA MET A 4 32.67 -80.88 50.49
C MET A 4 31.68 -80.07 49.61
N THR A 5 32.13 -79.02 48.94
CA THR A 5 32.32 -78.99 47.46
C THR A 5 32.82 -77.63 46.94
N THR A 6 33.64 -77.73 45.90
CA THR A 6 34.25 -76.72 45.03
C THR A 6 33.24 -75.97 44.16
N ASN A 7 33.61 -74.78 43.65
CA ASN A 7 33.41 -74.48 42.21
C ASN A 7 34.28 -73.31 41.70
N ARG A 8 34.91 -73.55 40.54
CA ARG A 8 35.55 -72.58 39.63
C ARG A 8 34.48 -71.98 38.72
N PHE A 9 34.68 -70.76 38.19
CA PHE A 9 34.31 -70.42 36.80
C PHE A 9 35.09 -69.17 36.32
N ASN A 10 35.61 -69.27 35.09
CA ASN A 10 36.25 -68.23 34.28
C ASN A 10 35.20 -67.42 33.50
N ALA A 11 35.47 -66.15 33.22
CA ALA A 11 35.04 -65.40 32.01
C ALA A 11 35.92 -64.14 31.92
N ALA A 12 36.83 -63.98 30.95
CA ALA A 12 36.67 -63.71 29.51
C ALA A 12 36.47 -62.21 29.19
N ALA A 13 37.21 -61.79 28.17
CA ALA A 13 37.52 -60.41 27.78
C ALA A 13 36.31 -59.58 27.31
N ALA A 14 36.37 -58.26 27.54
CA ALA A 14 35.47 -57.29 26.95
C ALA A 14 36.24 -56.37 25.98
N THR A 15 35.84 -56.46 24.72
CA THR A 15 36.29 -55.71 23.56
C THR A 15 35.74 -54.28 23.58
N VAL A 16 36.58 -53.31 23.24
CA VAL A 16 36.24 -51.88 23.10
C VAL A 16 35.38 -51.68 21.85
N LEU A 17 34.18 -51.13 22.02
CA LEU A 17 33.34 -50.56 20.96
C LEU A 17 33.25 -49.05 21.18
N LEU A 18 33.94 -48.28 20.34
CA LEU A 18 33.75 -46.83 20.22
C LEU A 18 32.42 -46.58 19.51
N ALA A 19 31.38 -46.24 20.29
CA ALA A 19 30.19 -45.60 19.76
C ALA A 19 30.42 -44.09 19.73
N GLY A 20 30.65 -43.54 18.55
CA GLY A 20 30.64 -42.10 18.31
C GLY A 20 29.23 -41.56 18.55
N ALA A 21 29.04 -40.84 19.66
CA ALA A 21 27.83 -40.08 19.91
C ALA A 21 27.79 -38.88 18.97
N LEU A 22 27.06 -39.01 17.86
CA LEU A 22 26.54 -37.86 17.13
C LEU A 22 25.53 -37.18 18.06
N VAL A 23 25.97 -36.09 18.69
CA VAL A 23 25.07 -35.15 19.36
C VAL A 23 24.25 -34.47 18.27
N THR A 24 23.11 -35.05 17.91
CA THR A 24 22.07 -34.32 17.17
C THR A 24 21.47 -33.32 18.14
N GLY A 25 22.11 -32.15 18.25
CA GLY A 25 21.48 -30.98 18.84
C GLY A 25 20.16 -30.71 18.11
N PRO A 26 19.10 -30.29 18.82
CA PRO A 26 17.86 -29.92 18.15
C PRO A 26 18.18 -28.76 17.22
N ALA A 27 18.05 -29.01 15.92
CA ALA A 27 17.93 -27.93 14.95
C ALA A 27 16.68 -27.15 15.34
N PHE A 28 16.87 -26.00 15.99
CA PHE A 28 15.86 -24.97 16.04
C PHE A 28 15.62 -24.54 14.60
N ALA A 29 14.71 -25.23 13.92
CA ALA A 29 14.07 -24.71 12.72
C ALA A 29 13.35 -23.44 13.16
N GLN A 30 14.05 -22.31 13.04
CA GLN A 30 13.49 -20.99 13.16
C GLN A 30 12.33 -20.95 12.16
N THR A 31 11.11 -21.16 12.67
CA THR A 31 9.91 -21.15 11.85
C THR A 31 9.89 -19.76 11.24
N GLN A 32 10.13 -19.66 9.92
CA GLN A 32 10.15 -18.36 9.25
C GLN A 32 8.84 -17.67 9.57
N ASN A 33 8.92 -16.50 10.20
CA ASN A 33 7.72 -15.73 10.50
C ASN A 33 7.02 -15.42 9.19
N ARG A 34 5.75 -15.83 9.06
CA ARG A 34 4.97 -15.69 7.84
C ARG A 34 4.95 -14.26 7.31
N ALA A 35 5.05 -13.24 8.16
CA ALA A 35 5.18 -11.85 7.73
C ALA A 35 6.30 -11.61 6.71
N LEU A 36 7.44 -12.29 6.88
CA LEU A 36 8.64 -12.13 6.06
C LEU A 36 8.75 -13.15 4.93
N MET A 37 7.79 -14.06 4.81
CA MET A 37 7.74 -14.99 3.69
C MET A 37 7.31 -14.25 2.43
N GLU A 38 8.08 -14.43 1.36
CA GLU A 38 7.70 -13.98 0.02
C GLU A 38 6.36 -14.62 -0.36
N ILE A 39 5.45 -13.82 -0.89
CA ILE A 39 4.15 -14.29 -1.34
C ILE A 39 4.36 -15.01 -2.67
N PRO A 40 3.82 -16.23 -2.87
CA PRO A 40 3.89 -16.91 -4.16
C PRO A 40 3.37 -16.02 -5.29
N ALA A 41 4.05 -16.03 -6.44
CA ALA A 41 3.78 -15.08 -7.53
C ALA A 41 2.35 -15.17 -8.09
N ASP A 42 1.74 -16.35 -8.05
CA ASP A 42 0.34 -16.59 -8.44
C ASP A 42 -0.67 -15.98 -7.45
N LYS A 43 -0.22 -15.72 -6.21
CA LYS A 43 -1.03 -15.19 -5.12
C LYS A 43 -0.75 -13.74 -4.78
N ALA A 44 0.39 -13.19 -5.17
CA ALA A 44 0.78 -11.81 -4.88
C ALA A 44 -0.03 -10.83 -5.74
N ARG A 45 -1.32 -10.63 -5.44
CA ARG A 45 -2.23 -9.77 -6.21
C ARG A 45 -3.08 -8.90 -5.29
N ILE A 46 -3.41 -7.70 -5.76
CA ILE A 46 -4.49 -6.87 -5.23
C ILE A 46 -5.51 -6.76 -6.35
N SER A 47 -6.68 -7.34 -6.17
CA SER A 47 -7.71 -7.38 -7.20
C SER A 47 -9.10 -7.17 -6.63
N GLY A 48 -9.95 -6.48 -7.38
CA GLY A 48 -11.27 -6.15 -6.88
C GLY A 48 -11.82 -4.86 -7.45
N SER A 49 -12.87 -4.36 -6.83
CA SER A 49 -13.55 -3.15 -7.29
C SER A 49 -14.01 -2.25 -6.16
N ILE A 50 -13.94 -0.95 -6.42
CA ILE A 50 -14.51 0.11 -5.59
C ILE A 50 -15.47 0.91 -6.47
N VAL A 51 -16.63 1.27 -5.93
CA VAL A 51 -17.52 2.26 -6.55
C VAL A 51 -17.41 3.54 -5.75
N ILE A 52 -17.20 4.66 -6.43
CA ILE A 52 -17.06 5.96 -5.80
C ILE A 52 -18.20 6.84 -6.27
N ASP A 53 -18.96 7.41 -5.32
CA ASP A 53 -19.98 8.41 -5.56
C ASP A 53 -19.52 9.76 -4.99
N TYR A 54 -19.16 10.70 -5.87
CA TYR A 54 -18.68 12.04 -5.50
C TYR A 54 -19.86 13.00 -5.30
N ASN A 55 -20.66 12.75 -4.27
CA ASN A 55 -21.82 13.59 -3.94
C ASN A 55 -21.45 15.06 -3.75
N SER A 56 -20.27 15.34 -3.20
CA SER A 56 -19.78 16.71 -3.00
C SER A 56 -19.62 17.48 -4.32
N ARG A 57 -19.44 16.77 -5.45
CA ARG A 57 -19.29 17.32 -6.81
C ARG A 57 -20.56 17.26 -7.64
N SER A 58 -21.63 16.65 -7.14
CA SER A 58 -22.88 16.48 -7.87
C SER A 58 -23.85 17.63 -7.60
N GLU A 59 -24.51 18.14 -8.64
CA GLU A 59 -25.65 19.06 -8.51
C GLU A 59 -26.93 18.33 -8.08
N ARG A 60 -26.97 17.00 -8.27
CA ARG A 60 -28.13 16.16 -7.93
C ARG A 60 -28.15 15.76 -6.46
N SER A 61 -27.02 15.86 -5.77
CA SER A 61 -26.91 15.45 -4.38
C SER A 61 -27.02 16.65 -3.44
N GLN A 62 -27.84 16.52 -2.40
CA GLN A 62 -27.85 17.44 -1.26
C GLN A 62 -26.80 17.04 -0.22
N SER A 63 -26.27 15.81 -0.29
CA SER A 63 -25.18 15.36 0.55
C SER A 63 -23.86 15.99 0.11
N LYS A 64 -23.02 16.35 1.08
CA LYS A 64 -21.63 16.77 0.84
C LYS A 64 -20.63 15.64 1.09
N GLU A 65 -21.13 14.43 1.31
CA GLU A 65 -20.34 13.26 1.68
C GLU A 65 -20.11 12.36 0.47
N ASP A 66 -18.85 12.25 0.05
CA ASP A 66 -18.42 11.30 -0.97
C ASP A 66 -18.34 9.90 -0.35
N VAL A 67 -18.77 8.88 -1.09
CA VAL A 67 -18.85 7.50 -0.59
C VAL A 67 -18.03 6.59 -1.49
N TYR A 68 -17.14 5.82 -0.88
CA TYR A 68 -16.27 4.83 -1.53
C TYR A 68 -16.73 3.46 -1.04
N GLU A 69 -17.50 2.75 -1.87
CA GLU A 69 -18.01 1.41 -1.58
C GLU A 69 -17.04 0.35 -2.11
N ILE A 70 -16.39 -0.34 -1.18
CA ILE A 70 -15.51 -1.49 -1.45
C ILE A 70 -16.41 -2.73 -1.54
N GLY A 71 -16.69 -3.19 -2.77
CA GLY A 71 -17.53 -4.38 -2.98
C GLY A 71 -16.79 -5.67 -2.59
N GLU A 72 -15.62 -5.88 -3.21
CA GLU A 72 -14.69 -6.94 -2.87
C GLU A 72 -13.30 -6.51 -3.32
N LEU A 73 -12.36 -6.37 -2.39
CA LEU A 73 -10.95 -6.12 -2.69
C LEU A 73 -10.10 -7.21 -2.03
N ALA A 74 -9.66 -8.17 -2.84
CA ALA A 74 -8.83 -9.29 -2.41
C ALA A 74 -7.35 -8.86 -2.34
N ILE A 75 -6.72 -9.14 -1.20
CA ILE A 75 -5.32 -8.85 -0.91
C ILE A 75 -4.58 -10.17 -0.71
N ALA A 76 -3.88 -10.58 -1.75
CA ALA A 76 -3.21 -11.86 -1.88
C ALA A 76 -4.10 -13.04 -1.43
N ASP A 77 -3.51 -14.08 -0.84
CA ASP A 77 -4.21 -15.14 -0.12
C ASP A 77 -4.35 -14.83 1.38
N LEU A 78 -4.37 -13.55 1.75
CA LEU A 78 -4.57 -13.09 3.12
C LEU A 78 -6.04 -12.84 3.39
N MET A 79 -6.58 -11.81 2.76
CA MET A 79 -7.83 -11.19 3.20
C MET A 79 -8.61 -10.60 2.04
N ILE A 80 -9.91 -10.44 2.27
CA ILE A 80 -10.82 -9.77 1.37
C ILE A 80 -11.45 -8.61 2.14
N LEU A 81 -11.35 -7.42 1.58
CA LEU A 81 -11.87 -6.19 2.17
C LEU A 81 -13.23 -5.86 1.55
N ARG A 82 -14.18 -5.43 2.40
CA ARG A 82 -15.53 -5.00 1.99
C ARG A 82 -16.05 -3.90 2.89
N GLY A 83 -16.87 -3.00 2.39
CA GLY A 83 -17.53 -1.98 3.21
C GLY A 83 -17.35 -0.60 2.63
N THR A 84 -17.32 0.42 3.49
CA THR A 84 -17.36 1.82 3.03
C THR A 84 -16.27 2.65 3.68
N ILE A 85 -15.77 3.60 2.90
CA ILE A 85 -15.06 4.77 3.39
C ILE A 85 -15.90 5.96 2.93
N SER A 86 -16.18 6.90 3.81
CA SER A 86 -16.86 8.14 3.43
C SER A 86 -16.00 9.35 3.75
N ARG A 87 -16.16 10.41 2.95
CA ARG A 87 -15.39 11.64 3.05
C ARG A 87 -16.33 12.81 3.05
N VAL A 88 -16.26 13.63 4.09
CA VAL A 88 -16.75 15.00 4.03
C VAL A 88 -15.54 15.87 3.75
N PRO A 89 -15.41 16.45 2.54
CA PRO A 89 -14.26 17.27 2.18
C PRO A 89 -13.92 18.29 3.26
N GLU A 90 -12.63 18.52 3.48
CA GLU A 90 -12.10 19.49 4.44
C GLU A 90 -12.39 19.21 5.92
N THR A 91 -13.16 18.16 6.24
CA THR A 91 -13.69 17.97 7.60
C THR A 91 -13.27 16.64 8.18
N ASN A 92 -13.64 15.55 7.54
CA ASN A 92 -13.49 14.23 8.14
C ASN A 92 -13.56 13.12 7.11
N MET A 93 -12.99 11.98 7.48
CA MET A 93 -13.27 10.70 6.83
C MET A 93 -13.80 9.70 7.83
N ASN A 94 -14.71 8.84 7.42
CA ASN A 94 -15.24 7.76 8.23
C ASN A 94 -14.94 6.41 7.58
N TYR A 95 -14.51 5.45 8.39
CA TYR A 95 -14.15 4.12 7.93
C TYR A 95 -15.08 3.08 8.54
N SER A 96 -15.55 2.16 7.69
CA SER A 96 -16.25 0.95 8.07
C SER A 96 -15.93 -0.16 7.06
N VAL A 97 -14.70 -0.67 7.13
CA VAL A 97 -14.19 -1.70 6.21
C VAL A 97 -13.99 -3.00 6.98
N LYS A 98 -14.67 -4.05 6.55
CA LYS A 98 -14.63 -5.41 7.09
C LYS A 98 -13.52 -6.21 6.41
N PHE A 99 -12.95 -7.13 7.19
CA PHE A 99 -11.86 -8.02 6.79
C PHE A 99 -12.37 -9.46 6.87
N ASP A 100 -12.55 -10.08 5.72
CA ASP A 100 -12.68 -11.53 5.64
C ASP A 100 -11.28 -12.13 5.55
N VAL A 101 -11.00 -13.21 6.28
CA VAL A 101 -9.68 -13.86 6.32
C VAL A 101 -9.72 -15.19 5.59
N VAL A 102 -8.79 -15.40 4.67
CA VAL A 102 -8.64 -16.64 3.92
C VAL A 102 -7.80 -17.63 4.73
N ASN A 103 -8.28 -18.86 4.85
CA ASN A 103 -7.50 -19.93 5.46
C ASN A 103 -6.35 -20.35 4.52
N PRO A 104 -5.07 -20.17 4.91
CA PRO A 104 -3.94 -20.49 4.05
C PRO A 104 -3.81 -21.98 3.73
N ASN A 105 -4.28 -22.84 4.64
CA ASN A 105 -4.23 -24.30 4.48
C ASN A 105 -5.39 -24.82 3.64
N ASN A 106 -6.45 -24.03 3.50
CA ASN A 106 -7.61 -24.34 2.66
C ASN A 106 -8.21 -23.05 2.11
N PRO A 107 -7.72 -22.54 0.97
CA PRO A 107 -8.14 -21.24 0.42
C PRO A 107 -9.64 -21.14 0.09
N GLY A 108 -10.35 -22.28 -0.04
CA GLY A 108 -11.80 -22.30 -0.19
C GLY A 108 -12.57 -21.94 1.08
N GLN A 109 -11.92 -21.90 2.23
CA GLN A 109 -12.50 -21.51 3.51
C GLN A 109 -12.16 -20.05 3.83
N VAL A 110 -13.19 -19.21 3.82
CA VAL A 110 -13.09 -17.79 4.17
C VAL A 110 -13.85 -17.52 5.46
N ALA A 111 -13.13 -17.10 6.50
CA ALA A 111 -13.74 -16.63 7.73
C ALA A 111 -14.21 -15.18 7.52
N ARG A 112 -15.53 -14.98 7.45
CA ARG A 112 -16.10 -13.66 7.18
C ARG A 112 -16.06 -12.75 8.40
N GLU A 113 -15.86 -11.45 8.17
CA GLU A 113 -15.95 -10.39 9.18
C GLU A 113 -15.13 -10.71 10.44
N VAL A 114 -13.87 -11.11 10.27
CA VAL A 114 -12.97 -11.42 11.39
C VAL A 114 -12.52 -10.13 12.08
N ALA A 115 -12.31 -9.06 11.30
CA ALA A 115 -11.97 -7.75 11.82
C ALA A 115 -12.67 -6.62 11.05
N ILE A 116 -12.66 -5.42 11.63
CA ILE A 116 -13.23 -4.21 11.06
C ILE A 116 -12.28 -3.04 11.28
N LEU A 117 -11.84 -2.38 10.20
CA LEU A 117 -11.25 -1.04 10.23
C LEU A 117 -12.39 -0.05 10.41
N ARG A 118 -12.40 0.63 11.55
CA ARG A 118 -13.42 1.62 11.88
C ARG A 118 -12.88 2.78 12.70
N GLY A 119 -13.62 3.88 12.64
CA GLY A 119 -13.25 5.14 13.26
C GLY A 119 -13.22 6.23 12.21
N ASP A 120 -12.74 7.39 12.63
CA ASP A 120 -12.69 8.57 11.80
C ASP A 120 -11.26 9.11 11.64
N VAL A 121 -11.09 9.99 10.66
CA VAL A 121 -9.84 10.70 10.40
C VAL A 121 -10.20 12.17 10.22
N PRO A 122 -10.25 12.95 11.30
CA PRO A 122 -10.52 14.38 11.21
C PRO A 122 -9.42 15.08 10.42
N ILE A 123 -9.83 16.08 9.65
CA ILE A 123 -8.98 16.92 8.82
C ILE A 123 -9.01 18.31 9.43
N ASP A 124 -7.85 18.86 9.80
CA ASP A 124 -7.77 20.22 10.31
C ASP A 124 -7.67 21.26 9.17
N SER A 125 -7.80 22.53 9.52
CA SER A 125 -7.68 23.65 8.56
C SER A 125 -6.30 23.74 7.87
N ASN A 126 -5.28 23.07 8.41
CA ASN A 126 -3.95 23.00 7.83
C ASN A 126 -3.77 21.76 6.94
N GLY A 127 -4.84 21.01 6.65
CA GLY A 127 -4.78 19.81 5.82
C GLY A 127 -4.04 18.66 6.49
N ARG A 128 -4.00 18.66 7.83
CA ARG A 128 -3.48 17.54 8.60
C ARG A 128 -4.61 16.56 8.88
N TYR A 129 -4.39 15.32 8.48
CA TYR A 129 -5.28 14.20 8.70
C TYR A 129 -4.80 13.43 9.93
N ASN A 130 -5.70 13.23 10.89
CA ASN A 130 -5.31 12.74 12.21
C ASN A 130 -6.05 11.44 12.58
N PRO A 131 -5.60 10.26 12.11
CA PRO A 131 -6.22 8.98 12.41
C PRO A 131 -6.19 8.64 13.90
N GLU A 132 -5.18 9.14 14.63
CA GLU A 132 -5.09 8.96 16.08
C GLU A 132 -6.23 9.69 16.81
N ALA A 133 -6.49 10.95 16.46
CA ALA A 133 -7.54 11.76 17.06
C ALA A 133 -8.94 11.23 16.77
N GLY A 134 -9.17 10.68 15.57
CA GLY A 134 -10.44 10.05 15.19
C GLY A 134 -10.56 8.59 15.60
N ASN A 135 -9.65 8.10 16.46
CA ASN A 135 -9.68 6.73 17.00
C ASN A 135 -9.81 5.66 15.91
N LEU A 136 -9.16 5.89 14.75
CA LEU A 136 -9.09 4.93 13.67
C LEU A 136 -8.34 3.69 14.16
N ARG A 137 -8.96 2.52 13.97
CA ARG A 137 -8.44 1.26 14.49
C ARG A 137 -8.97 0.06 13.73
N ILE A 138 -8.26 -1.05 13.85
CA ILE A 138 -8.73 -2.37 13.43
C ILE A 138 -9.16 -3.13 14.69
N ASP A 139 -10.44 -3.47 14.76
CA ASP A 139 -11.01 -4.30 15.82
C ASP A 139 -11.18 -5.73 15.32
N ILE A 140 -10.52 -6.70 15.96
CA ILE A 140 -10.79 -8.13 15.77
C ILE A 140 -12.08 -8.45 16.51
N VAL A 141 -13.10 -8.87 15.77
CA VAL A 141 -14.46 -9.11 16.30
C VAL A 141 -14.79 -10.61 16.44
N LYS A 142 -13.98 -11.49 15.85
CA LYS A 142 -14.11 -12.95 15.96
C LYS A 142 -12.81 -13.60 16.44
N GLY A 143 -12.93 -14.64 17.26
CA GLY A 143 -11.78 -15.29 17.90
C GLY A 143 -11.29 -14.49 19.09
N ASN A 144 -9.96 -14.35 19.22
CA ASN A 144 -9.34 -13.55 20.27
C ASN A 144 -9.51 -12.06 19.95
N GLN A 145 -10.55 -11.45 20.53
CA GLN A 145 -10.85 -10.04 20.31
C GLN A 145 -9.70 -9.14 20.79
N ALA A 146 -9.33 -8.19 19.94
CA ALA A 146 -8.25 -7.26 20.16
C ALA A 146 -8.49 -5.99 19.34
N THR A 147 -7.93 -4.88 19.79
CA THR A 147 -8.03 -3.57 19.12
C THR A 147 -6.63 -3.04 18.84
N TYR A 148 -6.37 -2.70 17.59
CA TYR A 148 -5.10 -2.12 17.15
C TYR A 148 -5.35 -0.75 16.54
N LYS A 149 -4.80 0.30 17.16
CA LYS A 149 -5.02 1.68 16.76
C LYS A 149 -4.03 2.13 15.71
N TYR A 150 -4.47 3.04 14.85
CA TYR A 150 -3.56 3.90 14.10
C TYR A 150 -3.07 5.02 15.02
N SER A 151 -1.88 5.54 14.72
CA SER A 151 -1.27 6.64 15.48
C SER A 151 -0.63 7.67 14.56
N GLY A 152 -0.25 8.83 15.10
CA GLY A 152 0.38 9.90 14.33
C GLY A 152 -0.57 10.57 13.35
N ALA A 153 0.01 11.21 12.33
CA ALA A 153 -0.75 12.01 11.37
C ALA A 153 -0.15 11.98 9.98
N ILE A 154 -0.96 12.40 9.01
CA ILE A 154 -0.56 12.66 7.64
C ILE A 154 -0.71 14.15 7.40
N GLN A 155 0.35 14.81 6.96
CA GLN A 155 0.35 16.22 6.62
C GLN A 155 0.24 16.35 5.10
N GLY A 156 -0.94 16.74 4.60
CA GLY A 156 -1.09 17.28 3.25
C GLY A 156 -0.83 18.78 3.24
N ARG A 157 -1.06 19.45 2.10
CA ARG A 157 -1.18 20.93 2.10
C ARG A 157 -2.48 21.37 2.77
N ALA A 158 -2.48 22.61 3.28
CA ALA A 158 -3.67 23.25 3.83
C ALA A 158 -4.87 23.08 2.90
N VAL A 159 -6.00 22.69 3.49
CA VAL A 159 -7.22 22.46 2.72
C VAL A 159 -7.68 23.80 2.15
N VAL A 160 -7.65 23.90 0.83
CA VAL A 160 -8.23 25.02 0.10
C VAL A 160 -9.33 24.40 -0.74
N ARG A 161 -10.47 25.08 -0.83
CA ARG A 161 -11.60 24.60 -1.62
C ARG A 161 -11.14 24.26 -3.03
N TRP A 162 -11.61 23.14 -3.60
CA TRP A 162 -11.19 22.69 -4.93
C TRP A 162 -11.50 23.73 -6.04
N TRP A 163 -12.47 24.63 -5.84
CA TRP A 163 -12.72 25.76 -6.78
C TRP A 163 -11.74 26.94 -6.62
N ASP A 164 -10.90 26.94 -5.58
CA ASP A 164 -9.81 27.89 -5.36
C ASP A 164 -8.45 27.38 -5.92
N VAL A 165 -8.43 26.26 -6.67
CA VAL A 165 -7.20 25.70 -7.30
C VAL A 165 -6.50 26.73 -8.21
N ALA A 166 -7.25 27.56 -8.94
CA ALA A 166 -6.70 28.67 -9.73
C ALA A 166 -5.97 29.72 -8.86
N LYS A 167 -6.40 29.90 -7.61
CA LYS A 167 -5.78 30.77 -6.60
C LYS A 167 -4.51 30.14 -6.02
N LYS A 168 -4.47 28.80 -5.91
CA LYS A 168 -3.33 27.99 -5.46
C LYS A 168 -2.20 27.93 -6.50
N LEU A 169 -2.52 27.86 -7.79
CA LEU A 169 -1.56 28.05 -8.90
C LEU A 169 -0.86 29.42 -8.80
N LYS A 170 -1.59 30.46 -8.39
CA LYS A 170 -1.03 31.81 -8.17
C LYS A 170 -0.27 31.98 -6.85
N SER A 171 -0.63 31.28 -5.77
CA SER A 171 0.05 31.38 -4.47
C SER A 171 1.20 30.39 -4.27
N ALA A 172 1.22 29.29 -5.05
CA ALA A 172 2.37 28.39 -5.21
C ALA A 172 3.50 28.98 -6.08
N ALA A 173 3.38 30.26 -6.49
CA ALA A 173 4.34 30.97 -7.34
C ALA A 173 5.71 31.27 -6.69
N LYS A 174 6.08 30.59 -5.60
CA LYS A 174 7.49 30.36 -5.26
C LYS A 174 7.85 28.99 -5.80
N GLU A 175 8.24 28.95 -7.07
CA GLU A 175 8.59 27.74 -7.84
C GLU A 175 9.57 26.86 -7.05
N ALA A 176 9.03 25.85 -6.36
CA ALA A 176 9.84 24.82 -5.72
C ALA A 176 9.90 23.63 -6.67
N THR A 177 11.02 23.48 -7.37
CA THR A 177 11.28 22.32 -8.22
C THR A 177 11.93 21.21 -7.39
N LYS A 178 11.37 20.00 -7.43
CA LYS A 178 11.97 18.81 -6.82
C LYS A 178 12.38 17.83 -7.91
N ALA A 179 13.60 17.31 -7.79
CA ALA A 179 14.10 16.23 -8.64
C ALA A 179 13.73 14.87 -8.03
N TYR A 180 13.17 13.98 -8.84
CA TYR A 180 12.89 12.60 -8.47
C TYR A 180 13.75 11.69 -9.32
N SER A 181 14.45 10.76 -8.68
CA SER A 181 15.35 9.84 -9.36
C SER A 181 14.97 8.39 -9.07
N ARG A 182 15.05 7.54 -10.09
CA ARG A 182 14.94 6.08 -9.98
C ARG A 182 15.97 5.39 -10.84
N TYR A 183 16.17 4.10 -10.60
CA TYR A 183 17.03 3.27 -11.44
C TYR A 183 16.20 2.54 -12.50
N VAL A 184 16.62 2.65 -13.75
CA VAL A 184 16.06 1.93 -14.90
C VAL A 184 17.23 1.31 -15.67
N ASP A 185 17.28 -0.02 -15.76
CA ASP A 185 18.37 -0.77 -16.41
C ASP A 185 19.79 -0.39 -15.93
N GLY A 186 19.92 -0.08 -14.64
CA GLY A 186 21.18 0.33 -14.01
C GLY A 186 21.62 1.76 -14.31
N LYS A 187 20.79 2.57 -14.97
CA LYS A 187 20.96 4.02 -15.15
C LYS A 187 20.06 4.79 -14.19
N VAL A 188 20.54 5.91 -13.67
CA VAL A 188 19.72 6.84 -12.88
C VAL A 188 18.95 7.72 -13.86
N ILE A 189 17.62 7.64 -13.84
CA ILE A 189 16.74 8.57 -14.55
C ILE A 189 16.21 9.57 -13.54
N THR A 190 16.31 10.86 -13.87
CA THR A 190 15.83 11.95 -13.01
C THR A 190 14.82 12.81 -13.75
N ILE A 191 13.68 13.08 -13.11
CA ILE A 191 12.68 14.03 -13.60
C ILE A 191 12.60 15.22 -12.65
N GLN A 192 12.32 16.41 -13.19
CA GLN A 192 12.03 17.60 -12.38
C GLN A 192 10.54 17.89 -12.37
N VAL A 193 9.97 18.03 -11.18
CA VAL A 193 8.55 18.34 -10.99
C VAL A 193 8.42 19.68 -10.30
N LYS A 194 7.53 20.52 -10.83
CA LYS A 194 7.28 21.86 -10.31
C LYS A 194 6.14 21.81 -9.29
N ASN A 195 6.39 22.40 -8.13
CA ASN A 195 5.41 22.59 -7.06
C ASN A 195 4.68 21.32 -6.58
N PRO A 196 5.37 20.17 -6.42
CA PRO A 196 4.71 18.94 -5.96
C PRO A 196 3.98 19.16 -4.62
N ASP A 197 2.84 18.51 -4.44
CA ASP A 197 2.08 18.50 -3.19
C ASP A 197 2.57 17.37 -2.28
N PRO A 198 3.30 17.68 -1.20
CA PRO A 198 3.84 16.65 -0.34
C PRO A 198 2.76 16.10 0.60
N LEU A 199 2.51 14.79 0.50
CA LEU A 199 1.82 14.04 1.55
C LEU A 199 2.85 13.45 2.50
N ARG A 200 3.12 14.17 3.60
CA ARG A 200 4.16 13.79 4.57
C ARG A 200 3.59 12.94 5.70
N PHE A 201 4.32 11.88 6.07
CA PHE A 201 3.96 11.01 7.19
C PHE A 201 4.68 11.46 8.47
N ASP A 202 3.91 11.99 9.45
CA ASP A 202 4.42 12.45 10.74
C ASP A 202 4.11 11.40 11.81
N ARG A 203 5.10 10.52 12.04
CA ARG A 203 5.03 9.43 13.03
C ARG A 203 3.78 8.55 12.84
N LEU A 204 3.31 8.41 11.60
CA LEU A 204 2.14 7.62 11.27
C LEU A 204 2.39 6.16 11.68
N GLY A 205 1.49 5.57 12.47
CA GLY A 205 1.50 4.15 12.80
C GLY A 205 0.35 3.43 12.12
N LEU A 206 0.65 2.36 11.38
CA LEU A 206 -0.33 1.45 10.81
C LEU A 206 -0.58 0.30 11.79
N ALA A 207 -1.84 0.04 12.08
CA ALA A 207 -2.27 -1.09 12.91
C ALA A 207 -1.76 -2.44 12.34
N SER A 208 -1.49 -3.41 13.22
CA SER A 208 -1.04 -4.77 12.85
C SER A 208 -2.10 -5.53 12.03
N GLY A 209 -3.38 -5.36 12.40
CA GLY A 209 -4.51 -5.96 11.72
C GLY A 209 -4.91 -7.34 12.25
N PRO A 210 -5.70 -8.13 11.51
CA PRO A 210 -6.27 -9.39 11.99
C PRO A 210 -5.28 -10.55 12.10
N PHE A 211 -4.08 -10.42 11.52
CA PHE A 211 -3.08 -11.48 11.50
C PHE A 211 -2.05 -11.24 12.59
N SER A 212 -1.93 -12.18 13.54
CA SER A 212 -0.97 -12.09 14.64
C SER A 212 0.50 -12.07 14.20
N PHE A 213 0.79 -12.57 12.99
CA PHE A 213 2.14 -12.53 12.44
C PHE A 213 2.49 -11.16 11.83
N LEU A 214 1.50 -10.32 11.50
CA LEU A 214 1.74 -8.98 10.99
C LEU A 214 2.03 -8.02 12.15
N ALA A 215 3.08 -7.23 11.99
CA ALA A 215 3.50 -6.25 12.97
C ALA A 215 2.83 -4.88 12.74
N GLU A 216 2.68 -4.13 13.83
CA GLU A 216 2.46 -2.68 13.75
C GLU A 216 3.64 -2.04 13.01
N THR A 217 3.36 -1.03 12.18
CA THR A 217 4.38 -0.42 11.32
C THR A 217 4.36 1.08 11.44
N LYS A 218 5.53 1.68 11.66
CA LYS A 218 5.72 3.13 11.57
C LYS A 218 6.00 3.52 10.12
N VAL A 219 5.38 4.60 9.66
CA VAL A 219 5.56 5.17 8.34
C VAL A 219 6.21 6.54 8.47
N SER A 220 7.24 6.78 7.67
CA SER A 220 7.91 8.07 7.55
C SER A 220 8.19 8.40 6.09
N GLY A 221 8.53 9.65 5.83
CA GLY A 221 8.86 10.15 4.50
C GLY A 221 7.69 10.90 3.86
N VAL A 222 7.66 10.91 2.54
CA VAL A 222 6.70 11.67 1.74
C VAL A 222 6.25 10.86 0.53
N LEU A 223 4.98 11.00 0.16
CA LEU A 223 4.44 10.61 -1.13
C LEU A 223 3.96 11.90 -1.82
N ASP A 224 4.63 12.31 -2.90
CA ASP A 224 4.38 13.59 -3.53
C ASP A 224 3.39 13.46 -4.68
N TYR A 225 2.42 14.37 -4.78
CA TYR A 225 1.49 14.46 -5.91
C TYR A 225 1.91 15.56 -6.89
N ASP A 226 1.98 15.21 -8.16
CA ASP A 226 2.21 16.13 -9.27
C ASP A 226 0.87 16.51 -9.92
N TYR A 227 0.42 17.74 -9.66
CA TYR A 227 -0.83 18.25 -10.24
C TYR A 227 -0.77 18.47 -11.76
N GLU A 228 0.42 18.63 -12.35
CA GLU A 228 0.52 18.87 -13.80
C GLU A 228 0.22 17.60 -14.59
N LEU A 229 0.66 16.45 -14.07
CA LEU A 229 0.53 15.15 -14.74
C LEU A 229 -0.43 14.18 -14.04
N GLY A 230 -0.90 14.52 -12.84
CA GLY A 230 -1.75 13.66 -12.01
C GLY A 230 -1.00 12.48 -11.39
N ASN A 231 0.32 12.56 -11.26
CA ASN A 231 1.17 11.43 -10.87
C ASN A 231 1.50 11.45 -9.38
N TRP A 232 1.63 10.27 -8.79
CA TRP A 232 2.26 10.13 -7.47
C TRP A 232 3.70 9.68 -7.59
N LEU A 233 4.56 10.25 -6.75
CA LEU A 233 6.01 10.09 -6.81
C LEU A 233 6.59 9.82 -5.43
N THR A 234 7.47 8.82 -5.35
CA THR A 234 8.25 8.52 -4.14
C THR A 234 9.68 8.16 -4.55
N ASP A 235 10.66 8.78 -3.91
CA ASP A 235 12.07 8.64 -4.25
C ASP A 235 12.85 7.93 -3.13
N GLN A 236 14.19 8.02 -3.18
CA GLN A 236 15.05 7.47 -2.16
C GLN A 236 14.90 8.12 -0.77
N ASN A 237 14.13 9.17 -0.57
CA ASN A 237 13.81 9.70 0.76
C ASN A 237 12.29 9.68 1.02
N GLY A 238 11.54 8.98 0.17
CA GLY A 238 10.09 8.85 0.25
C GLY A 238 9.65 7.83 1.30
N VAL A 239 8.65 7.04 0.97
CA VAL A 239 7.94 6.19 1.95
C VAL A 239 8.85 5.11 2.55
N THR A 240 8.96 5.11 3.87
CA THR A 240 9.69 4.10 4.65
C THR A 240 8.77 3.46 5.69
N PHE A 241 8.74 2.13 5.71
CA PHE A 241 8.05 1.30 6.68
C PHE A 241 9.04 0.71 7.68
N THR A 242 8.87 1.02 8.98
CA THR A 242 9.69 0.44 10.05
C THR A 242 8.83 -0.40 10.99
N TYR A 243 9.20 -1.66 11.19
CA TYR A 243 8.44 -2.60 12.02
C TYR A 243 9.35 -3.67 12.64
N ALA A 244 8.85 -4.37 13.66
CA ALA A 244 9.60 -5.41 14.36
C ALA A 244 8.95 -6.79 14.14
N VAL A 245 9.75 -7.78 13.73
CA VAL A 245 9.31 -9.17 13.58
C VAL A 245 10.27 -10.07 14.36
N GLY A 246 9.79 -10.63 15.48
CA GLY A 246 10.68 -11.25 16.46
C GLY A 246 11.69 -10.23 16.99
N ASP A 247 12.96 -10.60 17.03
CA ASP A 247 14.04 -9.72 17.52
C ASP A 247 14.64 -8.80 16.44
N LYS A 248 14.06 -8.78 15.22
CA LYS A 248 14.57 -7.98 14.10
C LYS A 248 13.71 -6.75 13.88
N VAL A 249 14.34 -5.58 13.91
CA VAL A 249 13.78 -4.33 13.39
C VAL A 249 14.11 -4.24 11.90
N ILE A 250 13.08 -4.08 11.07
CA ILE A 250 13.17 -4.04 9.63
C ILE A 250 12.71 -2.66 9.16
N ALA A 251 13.45 -2.09 8.20
CA ALA A 251 13.10 -0.86 7.52
C ALA A 251 12.98 -1.14 6.01
N ASP A 252 11.75 -1.19 5.52
CA ASP A 252 11.47 -1.31 4.10
C ASP A 252 11.24 0.07 3.47
N LYS A 253 11.66 0.24 2.24
CA LYS A 253 11.61 1.51 1.53
C LYS A 253 10.92 1.37 0.19
N ILE A 254 10.04 2.31 -0.14
CA ILE A 254 9.29 2.32 -1.39
C ILE A 254 9.72 3.48 -2.27
N THR A 255 10.14 3.16 -3.48
CA THR A 255 10.50 4.12 -4.55
C THR A 255 9.63 3.91 -5.78
N GLY A 256 9.63 4.87 -6.69
CA GLY A 256 8.95 4.77 -7.99
C GLY A 256 7.77 5.72 -8.10
N SER A 257 6.76 5.29 -8.86
CA SER A 257 5.67 6.17 -9.28
C SER A 257 4.35 5.46 -9.48
N ILE A 258 3.27 6.22 -9.40
CA ILE A 258 1.92 5.83 -9.83
C ILE A 258 1.48 6.86 -10.85
N ARG A 259 1.46 6.47 -12.13
CA ARG A 259 1.23 7.38 -13.25
C ARG A 259 -0.24 7.43 -13.63
N PHE A 260 -0.84 8.61 -13.72
CA PHE A 260 -2.16 8.76 -14.31
C PHE A 260 -2.09 8.73 -15.84
N VAL A 261 -3.01 7.99 -16.47
CA VAL A 261 -3.15 7.90 -17.92
C VAL A 261 -4.62 8.03 -18.30
N SER A 262 -4.95 9.07 -19.06
CA SER A 262 -6.31 9.30 -19.59
C SER A 262 -6.45 8.68 -20.98
N GLU A 263 -6.58 7.36 -21.03
CA GLU A 263 -6.79 6.61 -22.26
C GLU A 263 -7.96 5.63 -22.09
N PRO A 264 -9.01 5.71 -22.93
CA PRO A 264 -10.14 4.80 -22.85
C PRO A 264 -9.79 3.42 -23.41
N GLY A 265 -10.34 2.37 -22.81
CA GLY A 265 -10.09 1.00 -23.27
C GLY A 265 -11.01 -0.04 -22.64
N GLU A 266 -10.66 -1.31 -22.83
CA GLU A 266 -11.31 -2.46 -22.22
C GLU A 266 -10.26 -3.36 -21.55
N MET A 267 -10.59 -3.90 -20.38
CA MET A 267 -9.78 -4.90 -19.68
C MET A 267 -10.66 -6.09 -19.27
N THR A 268 -10.05 -7.25 -19.07
CA THR A 268 -10.71 -8.42 -18.49
C THR A 268 -10.13 -8.65 -17.10
N ASP A 269 -10.98 -8.69 -16.08
CA ASP A 269 -10.54 -8.92 -14.72
C ASP A 269 -10.16 -10.40 -14.47
N ALA A 270 -9.62 -10.68 -13.28
CA ALA A 270 -9.24 -12.03 -12.88
C ALA A 270 -10.43 -13.02 -12.80
N LYS A 271 -11.68 -12.53 -12.81
CA LYS A 271 -12.91 -13.32 -12.83
C LYS A 271 -13.46 -13.51 -14.25
N GLY A 272 -12.77 -13.01 -15.28
CA GLY A 272 -13.19 -13.11 -16.67
C GLY A 272 -14.25 -12.08 -17.10
N LYS A 273 -14.56 -11.09 -16.25
CA LYS A 273 -15.52 -10.03 -16.58
C LYS A 273 -14.80 -8.90 -17.30
N LYS A 274 -15.41 -8.42 -18.39
CA LYS A 274 -14.94 -7.27 -19.15
C LYS A 274 -15.38 -5.97 -18.51
N HIS A 275 -14.47 -5.01 -18.42
CA HIS A 275 -14.70 -3.67 -17.91
C HIS A 275 -14.19 -2.65 -18.91
N LYS A 276 -15.02 -1.67 -19.24
CA LYS A 276 -14.58 -0.48 -19.96
C LYS A 276 -14.01 0.52 -18.97
N TYR A 277 -13.02 1.28 -19.39
CA TYR A 277 -12.42 2.34 -18.58
C TYR A 277 -12.19 3.58 -19.44
N THR A 278 -12.14 4.74 -18.78
CA THR A 278 -11.82 6.07 -19.34
C THR A 278 -10.39 6.46 -19.05
N SER A 279 -9.84 5.98 -17.94
CA SER A 279 -8.49 6.28 -17.47
C SER A 279 -7.96 5.14 -16.60
N TYR A 280 -6.66 5.16 -16.28
CA TYR A 280 -6.06 4.26 -15.30
C TYR A 280 -4.85 4.90 -14.62
N TYR A 281 -4.58 4.45 -13.40
CA TYR A 281 -3.30 4.65 -12.74
C TYR A 281 -2.40 3.44 -12.98
N ASP A 282 -1.20 3.67 -13.49
CA ASP A 282 -0.18 2.65 -13.76
C ASP A 282 0.87 2.64 -12.63
N TYR A 283 0.89 1.56 -11.86
CA TYR A 283 1.74 1.39 -10.69
C TYR A 283 3.11 0.87 -11.12
N SER A 284 4.15 1.56 -10.67
CA SER A 284 5.56 1.22 -10.85
C SER A 284 6.31 1.45 -9.53
N LEU A 285 5.89 0.75 -8.47
CA LEU A 285 6.47 0.89 -7.14
C LEU A 285 7.49 -0.21 -6.89
N ARG A 286 8.62 0.15 -6.29
CA ARG A 286 9.73 -0.76 -6.01
C ARG A 286 10.01 -0.81 -4.52
N LEU A 287 10.34 -1.99 -4.02
CA LEU A 287 10.71 -2.21 -2.63
C LEU A 287 12.21 -2.44 -2.48
N ASN A 288 12.81 -1.72 -1.53
CA ASN A 288 14.21 -1.87 -1.13
C ASN A 288 15.19 -1.81 -2.31
N GLU A 289 14.90 -0.94 -3.28
CA GLU A 289 15.74 -0.74 -4.46
C GLU A 289 17.15 -0.35 -4.01
N GLN A 290 18.12 -1.21 -4.33
CA GLN A 290 19.51 -0.98 -4.00
C GLN A 290 20.08 0.09 -4.92
N PRO A 291 20.83 1.08 -4.39
CA PRO A 291 21.58 1.98 -5.24
C PRO A 291 22.60 1.16 -6.04
N VAL A 292 22.59 1.29 -7.36
CA VAL A 292 23.67 0.74 -8.18
C VAL A 292 24.84 1.71 -8.03
N ASN A 293 25.87 1.32 -7.27
CA ASN A 293 27.12 2.07 -7.19
C ASN A 293 27.76 2.17 -8.59
N LYS A 294 27.51 3.27 -9.28
CA LYS A 294 28.31 3.76 -10.41
C LYS A 294 28.40 5.28 -10.32
N ASP A 295 29.56 5.78 -10.74
CA ASP A 295 30.11 7.09 -10.42
C ASP A 295 29.14 8.28 -10.51
N SER A 296 29.30 9.15 -9.52
CA SER A 296 28.75 10.49 -9.45
C SER A 296 28.98 11.26 -10.74
N GLY A 297 27.92 11.49 -11.51
CA GLY A 297 27.99 12.38 -12.65
C GLY A 297 26.72 12.42 -13.47
N PHE A 298 25.69 13.11 -12.99
CA PHE A 298 24.81 13.87 -13.88
C PHE A 298 23.92 14.85 -13.07
N PHE A 299 24.37 16.09 -12.95
CA PHE A 299 23.49 17.19 -12.52
C PHE A 299 22.90 17.88 -13.75
N GLY A 300 21.58 18.03 -13.75
CA GLY A 300 20.87 19.16 -14.36
C GLY A 300 20.89 19.27 -15.88
N GLY A 301 19.98 18.56 -16.55
CA GLY A 301 19.45 18.94 -17.85
C GLY A 301 17.93 19.01 -17.79
N ASP A 302 17.30 19.73 -18.73
CA ASP A 302 15.85 19.70 -18.90
C ASP A 302 15.38 18.26 -19.11
N THR A 303 14.37 17.83 -18.34
CA THR A 303 13.79 16.49 -18.46
C THR A 303 13.25 16.30 -19.88
N THR A 304 13.83 15.39 -20.66
CA THR A 304 13.28 15.08 -21.99
C THR A 304 12.03 14.21 -21.85
N GLN A 305 11.12 14.25 -22.84
CA GLN A 305 9.96 13.36 -22.87
C GLN A 305 10.37 11.88 -22.78
N ALA A 306 11.52 11.51 -23.37
CA ALA A 306 12.07 10.15 -23.30
C ALA A 306 12.53 9.78 -21.88
N ASP A 307 13.11 10.71 -21.13
CA ASP A 307 13.50 10.47 -19.73
C ASP A 307 12.26 10.33 -18.84
N THR A 308 11.24 11.15 -19.06
CA THR A 308 9.94 11.03 -18.40
C THR A 308 9.29 9.66 -18.69
N ASP A 309 9.23 9.26 -19.95
CA ASP A 309 8.66 7.96 -20.34
C ASP A 309 9.48 6.78 -19.80
N ALA A 310 10.82 6.89 -19.75
CA ALA A 310 11.67 5.90 -19.11
C ALA A 310 11.46 5.84 -17.59
N PHE A 311 11.30 6.99 -16.92
CA PHE A 311 11.01 7.06 -15.49
C PHE A 311 9.68 6.39 -15.13
N PHE A 312 8.65 6.59 -15.96
CA PHE A 312 7.34 5.97 -15.75
C PHE A 312 7.21 4.58 -16.38
N SER A 313 8.27 4.07 -16.99
CA SER A 313 8.24 2.78 -17.66
C SER A 313 8.04 1.63 -16.68
N ASN A 314 7.08 0.78 -17.02
CA ASN A 314 6.86 -0.52 -16.40
C ASN A 314 7.66 -1.66 -17.06
N ALA A 315 8.72 -1.34 -17.83
CA ALA A 315 9.49 -2.35 -18.58
C ALA A 315 10.22 -3.36 -17.67
N ASP A 316 10.68 -2.95 -16.49
CA ASP A 316 11.33 -3.85 -15.54
C ASP A 316 10.42 -4.13 -14.32
N THR A 317 9.62 -5.21 -14.46
CA THR A 317 8.83 -5.81 -13.38
C THR A 317 9.50 -7.05 -12.78
N THR A 318 10.83 -7.18 -12.92
CA THR A 318 11.60 -8.32 -12.38
C THR A 318 12.09 -8.06 -10.95
N LYS A 319 11.98 -6.83 -10.48
CA LYS A 319 12.46 -6.39 -9.16
C LYS A 319 11.34 -6.47 -8.12
N PRO A 320 11.69 -6.61 -6.83
CA PRO A 320 10.71 -6.52 -5.76
C PRO A 320 9.89 -5.22 -5.84
N GLY A 321 8.56 -5.33 -5.87
CA GLY A 321 7.71 -4.19 -6.18
C GLY A 321 6.21 -4.49 -6.29
N ILE A 322 5.43 -3.43 -6.46
CA ILE A 322 3.99 -3.47 -6.74
C ILE A 322 3.77 -2.81 -8.10
N TYR A 323 3.18 -3.56 -9.02
CA TYR A 323 3.01 -3.19 -10.41
C TYR A 323 1.59 -3.46 -10.88
N GLY A 324 1.21 -2.93 -12.03
CA GLY A 324 -0.10 -3.17 -12.63
C GLY A 324 -0.94 -1.91 -12.66
N ARG A 325 -2.26 -2.06 -12.82
CA ARG A 325 -3.13 -0.91 -13.09
C ARG A 325 -4.35 -0.89 -12.19
N VAL A 326 -4.77 0.33 -11.86
CA VAL A 326 -6.07 0.61 -11.28
C VAL A 326 -6.86 1.40 -12.31
N TYR A 327 -7.92 0.78 -12.84
CA TYR A 327 -8.73 1.32 -13.94
C TYR A 327 -9.91 2.10 -13.40
N TYR A 328 -10.26 3.20 -14.06
CA TYR A 328 -11.36 4.07 -13.69
C TYR A 328 -12.33 4.18 -14.87
N SER A 329 -13.61 3.98 -14.59
CA SER A 329 -14.72 4.27 -15.51
C SER A 329 -15.52 5.42 -14.93
N ASP A 330 -15.22 6.61 -15.41
CA ASP A 330 -15.73 7.87 -14.87
C ASP A 330 -17.04 8.29 -15.52
N SER A 331 -17.96 8.83 -14.71
CA SER A 331 -19.17 9.49 -15.16
C SER A 331 -19.22 10.90 -14.57
N ASP A 332 -19.53 11.88 -15.41
CA ASP A 332 -19.61 13.29 -15.07
C ASP A 332 -21.06 13.83 -15.12
N THR A 333 -22.05 12.94 -15.20
CA THR A 333 -23.43 13.37 -15.37
C THR A 333 -23.95 14.12 -14.14
N GLY A 334 -24.49 15.33 -14.36
CA GLY A 334 -24.99 16.19 -13.28
C GLY A 334 -23.90 16.73 -12.36
N CYS A 335 -22.67 16.85 -12.86
CA CYS A 335 -21.57 17.51 -12.16
C CYS A 335 -21.88 18.99 -11.88
N LYS A 336 -21.33 19.51 -10.79
CA LYS A 336 -21.16 20.96 -10.61
C LYS A 336 -20.24 21.47 -11.70
N ARG A 337 -20.50 22.67 -12.19
CA ARG A 337 -19.70 23.28 -13.26
C ARG A 337 -19.07 24.59 -12.82
N VAL A 338 -17.83 24.80 -13.23
CA VAL A 338 -17.10 26.06 -13.02
C VAL A 338 -16.62 26.61 -14.35
N ALA A 339 -16.60 27.93 -14.46
CA ALA A 339 -16.05 28.59 -15.63
C ALA A 339 -14.52 28.46 -15.62
N ASP A 340 -13.93 27.99 -16.72
CA ASP A 340 -12.50 28.03 -16.93
C ASP A 340 -12.03 29.48 -17.22
N ASP A 341 -10.71 29.67 -17.38
CA ASP A 341 -10.09 30.97 -17.68
C ASP A 341 -10.62 31.62 -18.98
N LYS A 342 -11.33 30.85 -19.81
CA LYS A 342 -11.96 31.29 -21.07
C LYS A 342 -13.48 31.48 -20.94
N GLY A 343 -14.02 31.39 -19.72
CA GLY A 343 -15.45 31.54 -19.45
C GLY A 343 -16.30 30.31 -19.83
N THR A 344 -15.68 29.18 -20.18
CA THR A 344 -16.39 27.95 -20.54
C THR A 344 -16.67 27.12 -19.29
N PHE A 345 -17.95 26.77 -19.07
CA PHE A 345 -18.33 25.94 -17.92
C PHE A 345 -17.95 24.48 -18.13
N LYS A 346 -17.05 23.95 -17.31
CA LYS A 346 -16.64 22.54 -17.31
C LYS A 346 -17.03 21.84 -16.02
N CYS A 347 -17.28 20.53 -16.11
CA CYS A 347 -17.42 19.70 -14.92
C CYS A 347 -16.19 19.83 -14.05
N VAL A 348 -16.44 19.83 -12.75
CA VAL A 348 -15.41 19.97 -11.73
C VAL A 348 -14.69 18.66 -11.43
N GLY A 349 -15.17 17.57 -12.01
CA GLY A 349 -14.69 16.22 -11.84
C GLY A 349 -15.81 15.22 -12.10
N PRO A 350 -15.52 13.92 -12.05
CA PRO A 350 -16.54 12.89 -12.11
C PRO A 350 -17.51 13.02 -10.91
N THR A 351 -18.76 12.66 -11.13
CA THR A 351 -19.77 12.46 -10.08
C THR A 351 -19.84 11.02 -9.62
N ARG A 352 -19.33 10.08 -10.42
CA ARG A 352 -19.19 8.66 -10.07
C ARG A 352 -18.00 8.04 -10.78
N SER A 353 -17.29 7.13 -10.13
CA SER A 353 -16.26 6.28 -10.74
C SER A 353 -16.48 4.82 -10.36
N GLU A 354 -16.46 3.93 -11.35
CA GLU A 354 -16.28 2.50 -11.12
C GLU A 354 -14.79 2.17 -11.26
N VAL A 355 -14.18 1.71 -10.17
CA VAL A 355 -12.74 1.50 -10.06
C VAL A 355 -12.44 0.01 -9.96
N THR A 356 -11.53 -0.47 -10.80
CA THR A 356 -11.10 -1.88 -10.83
C THR A 356 -9.60 -1.99 -10.57
N TYR A 357 -9.23 -2.75 -9.54
CA TYR A 357 -7.84 -3.01 -9.18
C TYR A 357 -7.34 -4.28 -9.89
N ASP A 358 -6.20 -4.18 -10.55
CA ASP A 358 -5.41 -5.32 -11.06
C ASP A 358 -3.93 -5.04 -10.84
N LEU A 359 -3.51 -5.17 -9.59
CA LEU A 359 -2.12 -5.03 -9.18
C LEU A 359 -1.50 -6.39 -8.88
N LYS A 360 -0.20 -6.51 -9.15
CA LYS A 360 0.65 -7.65 -8.85
C LYS A 360 1.81 -7.21 -7.95
N GLY A 361 2.03 -7.97 -6.89
CA GLY A 361 3.28 -7.96 -6.14
C GLY A 361 4.30 -8.87 -6.83
N VAL A 362 5.54 -8.42 -6.92
CA VAL A 362 6.68 -9.24 -7.37
C VAL A 362 7.70 -9.22 -6.25
N GLY A 363 8.19 -10.37 -5.79
CA GLY A 363 9.25 -10.44 -4.77
C GLY A 363 8.90 -9.77 -3.42
N VAL A 364 7.61 -9.56 -3.15
CA VAL A 364 7.14 -8.92 -1.91
C VAL A 364 6.74 -9.95 -0.87
N ASN A 365 6.97 -9.64 0.40
CA ASN A 365 6.46 -10.44 1.51
C ASN A 365 5.08 -9.95 2.00
N TYR A 366 4.46 -10.74 2.86
CA TYR A 366 3.13 -10.45 3.41
C TYR A 366 3.07 -9.13 4.20
N GLN A 367 4.10 -8.80 4.97
CA GLN A 367 4.16 -7.55 5.73
C GLN A 367 4.23 -6.33 4.81
N GLN A 368 5.06 -6.39 3.79
CA GLN A 368 5.25 -5.33 2.79
C GLN A 368 3.96 -5.02 2.04
N LEU A 369 3.29 -6.04 1.49
CA LEU A 369 2.04 -5.86 0.76
C LEU A 369 0.93 -5.35 1.68
N ALA A 370 0.80 -5.91 2.90
CA ALA A 370 -0.20 -5.46 3.86
C ALA A 370 0.04 -4.00 4.31
N ASN A 371 1.29 -3.59 4.50
CA ASN A 371 1.64 -2.23 4.86
C ASN A 371 1.30 -1.24 3.74
N TRP A 372 1.60 -1.58 2.48
CA TRP A 372 1.21 -0.77 1.35
C TRP A 372 -0.31 -0.62 1.27
N VAL A 373 -1.08 -1.71 1.35
CA VAL A 373 -2.55 -1.65 1.27
C VAL A 373 -3.14 -0.83 2.41
N LYS A 374 -2.65 -1.00 3.64
CA LYS A 374 -3.09 -0.20 4.79
C LYS A 374 -2.77 1.28 4.61
N LEU A 375 -1.59 1.61 4.05
CA LEU A 375 -1.23 2.99 3.73
C LEU A 375 -2.15 3.54 2.64
N GLU A 376 -2.32 2.82 1.53
CA GLU A 376 -3.15 3.17 0.37
C GLU A 376 -4.59 3.49 0.75
N GLN A 377 -5.20 2.73 1.68
CA GLN A 377 -6.52 3.06 2.25
C GLN A 377 -6.57 4.42 2.98
N LEU A 378 -5.41 4.97 3.35
CA LEU A 378 -5.24 6.30 3.93
C LEU A 378 -4.66 7.32 2.96
N VAL A 379 -4.29 6.99 1.72
CA VAL A 379 -3.57 7.95 0.85
C VAL A 379 -4.00 7.98 -0.63
N ILE A 380 -4.44 6.87 -1.22
CA ILE A 380 -4.80 6.82 -2.65
C ILE A 380 -6.31 6.59 -2.78
N GLY A 381 -6.95 7.55 -3.42
CA GLY A 381 -8.32 7.95 -3.11
C GLY A 381 -8.38 8.79 -1.83
N PRO A 382 -9.57 9.24 -1.42
CA PRO A 382 -9.93 10.48 -0.68
C PRO A 382 -9.00 11.69 -0.45
N PHE A 383 -7.68 11.66 -0.67
CA PHE A 383 -6.77 12.74 -0.23
C PHE A 383 -6.43 13.76 -1.32
N THR A 384 -6.53 13.42 -2.61
CA THR A 384 -6.09 14.30 -3.72
C THR A 384 -6.90 14.17 -5.02
N ASP A 385 -8.05 13.50 -5.01
CA ASP A 385 -9.00 13.63 -6.12
C ASP A 385 -9.69 15.02 -6.00
N GLU A 386 -8.93 16.09 -6.22
CA GLU A 386 -9.42 17.49 -6.25
C GLU A 386 -9.57 17.98 -7.68
#